data_AF-A0A931E8D4-F1
#
_entry.id   AF-A0A931E8D4-F1
#
_cell.length_a   1.000
_cell.length_b   1.000
_cell.length_c   1.000
_cell.angle_alpha   90.00
_cell.angle_beta   90.00
_cell.angle_gamma   90.00
#
_symmetry.space_group_name_H-M   'P 1'
#
loop_
_entity.id
_entity.type
_entity.pdbx_description
1 polymer ?
#
loop_
_entity_poly.entity_id
_entity_poly.type
_entity_poly.pdbx_seq_one_letter_code
_entity_poly.pdbx_strand_id
1 'polypeptide(L)'
;MPSKRTSNAAKRNSRNATSAQAVGLSPLQNDIIGVVLAVVAIALFLSIIVPSNAVITSAMGHGLKLCFGTGALLFPIAVFV
;
A
#
# COMPACT_ATOMS: atom_id res chain seq x y z
N MET A 1 -63.70 -18.08 9.17
CA MET A 1 -62.75 -18.95 8.43
C MET A 1 -61.32 -18.59 8.85
N PRO A 2 -60.55 -19.52 9.44
CA PRO A 2 -59.21 -19.25 9.95
C PRO A 2 -58.08 -19.53 8.95
N SER A 3 -56.94 -18.91 9.24
CA SER A 3 -55.55 -19.27 8.89
C SER A 3 -55.14 -19.31 7.40
N LYS A 4 -54.48 -18.23 6.95
CA LYS A 4 -53.59 -18.29 5.78
C LYS A 4 -52.26 -18.92 6.20
N ARG A 5 -52.05 -20.15 5.75
CA ARG A 5 -50.77 -20.87 5.79
C ARG A 5 -49.69 -20.08 5.03
N THR A 6 -48.57 -19.91 5.71
CA THR A 6 -47.18 -20.05 5.23
C THR A 6 -47.01 -20.24 3.71
N SER A 7 -46.19 -19.41 3.08
CA SER A 7 -45.07 -19.88 2.25
C SER A 7 -44.24 -18.70 1.73
N ASN A 8 -42.91 -18.78 1.86
CA ASN A 8 -41.94 -18.13 0.98
C ASN A 8 -41.64 -16.62 1.09
N ALA A 9 -41.41 -16.09 2.30
CA ALA A 9 -40.53 -14.93 2.47
C ALA A 9 -39.13 -15.31 2.99
N ALA A 10 -38.75 -16.59 2.90
CA ALA A 10 -37.37 -17.08 2.96
C ALA A 10 -36.55 -16.67 1.70
N LYS A 11 -36.78 -15.45 1.19
CA LYS A 11 -36.11 -14.91 0.00
C LYS A 11 -35.74 -13.43 0.17
N ARG A 12 -35.36 -13.03 1.38
CA ARG A 12 -34.46 -11.90 1.59
C ARG A 12 -33.30 -12.32 2.46
N ASN A 13 -32.69 -13.44 2.07
CA ASN A 13 -31.24 -13.60 2.12
C ASN A 13 -30.58 -12.55 1.19
N SER A 14 -30.80 -11.27 1.50
CA SER A 14 -29.71 -10.30 1.42
C SER A 14 -28.88 -10.71 2.63
N ARG A 15 -28.03 -11.74 2.51
CA ARG A 15 -26.64 -11.52 2.11
C ARG A 15 -26.24 -10.10 2.51
N ASN A 16 -26.37 -9.82 3.81
CA ASN A 16 -25.32 -9.18 4.57
C ASN A 16 -24.10 -10.04 4.26
N ALA A 17 -23.53 -9.81 3.06
CA ALA A 17 -22.16 -10.10 2.80
C ALA A 17 -21.51 -9.31 3.92
N THR A 18 -21.20 -10.01 5.00
CA THR A 18 -19.95 -9.83 5.69
C THR A 18 -18.91 -9.84 4.58
N SER A 19 -18.76 -8.71 3.88
CA SER A 19 -17.45 -8.23 3.54
C SER A 19 -16.73 -8.41 4.86
N ALA A 20 -15.87 -9.43 4.90
CA ALA A 20 -14.85 -9.49 5.92
C ALA A 20 -14.30 -8.07 5.90
N GLN A 21 -14.68 -7.29 6.91
CA GLN A 21 -14.18 -5.94 7.06
C GLN A 21 -12.72 -6.24 7.30
N ALA A 22 -11.92 -6.20 6.24
CA ALA A 22 -10.49 -6.23 6.40
C ALA A 22 -10.27 -5.18 7.48
N VAL A 23 -9.63 -5.57 8.58
CA VAL A 23 -9.15 -4.63 9.58
C VAL A 23 -8.04 -3.86 8.87
N GLY A 24 -8.47 -3.03 7.93
CA GLY A 24 -7.67 -2.16 7.12
C GLY A 24 -7.44 -0.91 7.94
N LEU A 25 -6.35 -0.24 7.61
CA LEU A 25 -6.01 1.03 8.19
C LEU A 25 -7.15 2.02 7.95
N SER A 26 -7.31 2.97 8.88
CA SER A 26 -8.23 4.08 8.66
C SER A 26 -7.84 4.85 7.38
N PRO A 27 -8.78 5.50 6.69
CA PRO A 27 -8.48 6.25 5.46
C PRO A 27 -7.34 7.26 5.63
N LEU A 28 -7.28 7.91 6.80
CA LEU A 28 -6.20 8.83 7.18
C LEU A 28 -4.84 8.13 7.29
N GLN A 29 -4.78 6.96 7.93
CA GLN A 29 -3.53 6.19 8.00
C GLN A 29 -3.03 5.78 6.61
N ASN A 30 -3.94 5.37 5.72
CA ASN A 30 -3.57 4.99 4.36
C ASN A 30 -3.01 6.18 3.56
N ASP A 31 -3.61 7.37 3.72
CA ASP A 31 -3.13 8.62 3.12
C ASP A 31 -1.72 8.99 3.62
N ILE A 32 -1.51 8.96 4.95
CA ILE A 32 -0.19 9.24 5.56
C ILE A 32 0.85 8.25 5.04
N ILE A 33 0.54 6.96 4.97
CA ILE A 33 1.48 5.96 4.48
C ILE A 33 1.85 6.22 3.03
N GLY A 34 0.88 6.55 2.18
CA GLY A 34 1.15 6.91 0.78
C GLY A 34 2.11 8.10 0.66
N VAL A 35 1.89 9.16 1.44
CA VAL A 35 2.77 10.33 1.45
C VAL A 35 4.16 10.00 1.97
N VAL A 36 4.26 9.24 3.06
CA VAL A 36 5.55 8.82 3.62
C VAL A 36 6.32 7.96 2.62
N LEU A 37 5.67 6.99 1.98
CA LEU A 37 6.28 6.16 0.93
C LEU A 37 6.75 7.01 -0.25
N ALA A 38 5.97 8.00 -0.66
CA ALA A 38 6.37 8.92 -1.73
C ALA A 38 7.63 9.71 -1.37
N VAL A 39 7.72 10.25 -0.15
CA VAL A 39 8.90 10.99 0.31
C VAL A 39 10.13 10.06 0.38
N VAL A 40 9.95 8.84 0.88
CA VAL A 40 11.02 7.83 0.93
C VAL A 40 11.50 7.47 -0.47
N ALA A 41 10.58 7.22 -1.41
CA ALA A 41 10.93 6.92 -2.80
C ALA A 41 11.77 8.04 -3.43
N ILE A 42 11.36 9.30 -3.27
CA ILE A 42 12.13 10.45 -3.77
C ILE A 42 13.51 10.51 -3.13
N ALA A 43 13.59 10.33 -1.81
CA ALA A 43 14.87 10.34 -1.10
C ALA A 43 15.82 9.23 -1.58
N LEU A 44 15.29 8.01 -1.81
CA LEU A 44 16.07 6.89 -2.34
C LEU A 44 16.53 7.16 -3.78
N PHE A 45 15.66 7.71 -4.63
CA PHE A 45 16.03 8.09 -6.00
C PHE A 45 17.18 9.12 -6.01
N LEU A 46 17.05 10.18 -5.21
CA LEU A 46 18.10 11.19 -5.08
C LEU A 46 19.40 10.61 -4.51
N SER A 47 19.32 9.65 -3.59
CA SER A 47 20.52 8.99 -3.03
C SER A 47 21.35 8.25 -4.09
N ILE A 48 20.74 7.82 -5.19
CA ILE A 48 21.42 7.09 -6.26
C ILE A 48 22.14 8.06 -7.22
N ILE A 49 21.50 9.19 -7.56
CA ILE A 49 21.94 10.08 -8.64
C ILE A 49 22.66 11.35 -8.15
N VAL A 50 22.39 11.79 -6.91
CA VAL A 50 22.99 13.01 -6.35
C VAL A 50 24.21 12.63 -5.51
N PRO A 51 25.41 13.15 -5.82
CA PRO A 51 26.57 13.00 -4.95
C PRO A 51 26.30 13.62 -3.58
N SER A 52 26.59 12.89 -2.51
CA SER A 52 26.38 13.35 -1.14
C SER A 52 27.53 12.93 -0.23
N ASN A 53 27.97 13.86 0.62
CA ASN A 53 28.93 13.61 1.69
C ASN A 53 28.26 13.11 2.98
N ALA A 54 26.92 13.09 3.02
CA ALA A 54 26.19 12.57 4.16
C ALA A 54 26.27 11.04 4.20
N VAL A 55 26.75 10.49 5.33
CA VAL A 55 27.03 9.06 5.51
C VAL A 55 25.84 8.17 5.17
N ILE A 56 24.63 8.56 5.60
CA ILE A 56 23.43 7.75 5.39
C ILE A 56 23.00 7.77 3.92
N THR A 57 22.96 8.96 3.30
CA THR A 57 22.56 9.11 1.90
C THR A 57 23.53 8.39 0.97
N SER A 58 24.84 8.52 1.21
CA SER A 58 25.84 7.84 0.39
C SER A 58 25.76 6.32 0.54
N ALA A 59 25.62 5.83 1.78
CA ALA A 59 25.48 4.39 2.05
C ALA A 59 24.21 3.80 1.42
N MET A 60 23.07 4.50 1.48
CA MET A 60 21.84 4.07 0.81
C MET A 60 22.02 4.00 -0.70
N GLY A 61 22.60 5.03 -1.32
CA GLY A 61 22.88 5.03 -2.76
C GLY A 61 23.82 3.90 -3.19
N HIS A 62 24.87 3.64 -2.41
CA HIS A 62 25.81 2.54 -2.68
C HIS A 62 25.15 1.17 -2.45
N GLY A 63 24.40 1.00 -1.35
CA GLY A 63 23.67 -0.22 -1.05
C GLY A 63 22.67 -0.55 -2.14
N LEU A 64 21.89 0.42 -2.62
CA LEU A 64 20.96 0.24 -3.75
C LEU A 64 21.68 -0.19 -5.02
N LYS A 65 22.81 0.43 -5.35
CA LYS A 65 23.64 0.03 -6.50
C LYS A 65 24.25 -1.37 -6.33
N LEU A 66 24.60 -1.79 -5.12
CA LEU A 66 25.11 -3.13 -4.85
C LEU A 66 24.01 -4.19 -4.96
N CYS A 67 22.81 -3.91 -4.44
CA CYS A 67 21.69 -4.84 -4.47
C CYS A 67 21.08 -5.01 -5.88
N PHE A 68 21.00 -3.92 -6.65
CA PHE A 68 20.24 -3.89 -7.90
C PHE A 68 21.09 -3.56 -9.14
N GLY A 69 22.37 -3.22 -8.98
CA GLY A 69 23.26 -2.86 -10.09
C GLY A 69 22.73 -1.69 -10.90
N THR A 70 22.71 -1.86 -12.23
CA THR A 70 22.14 -0.89 -13.17
C THR A 70 20.64 -0.66 -12.96
N GLY A 71 19.93 -1.62 -12.36
CA GLY A 71 18.51 -1.55 -12.06
C GLY A 71 18.16 -0.75 -10.80
N ALA A 72 19.13 -0.18 -10.08
CA ALA A 72 18.90 0.51 -8.82
C ALA A 72 17.86 1.64 -8.91
N LEU A 73 17.76 2.33 -10.05
CA LEU A 73 16.76 3.38 -10.27
C LEU A 73 15.32 2.86 -10.32
N LEU A 74 15.11 1.57 -10.60
CA LEU A 74 13.78 0.97 -10.63
C LEU A 74 13.24 0.72 -9.22
N PHE A 75 14.10 0.53 -8.22
CA PHE A 75 13.66 0.25 -6.85
C PHE A 75 12.84 1.40 -6.24
N PRO A 76 13.28 2.68 -6.27
CA PRO A 76 12.46 3.80 -5.82
C PRO A 76 11.12 3.91 -6.55
N ILE A 77 11.07 3.55 -7.84
CA ILE A 77 9.83 3.56 -8.64
C ILE A 77 8.88 2.48 -8.15
N ALA A 78 9.39 1.28 -7.87
CA ALA A 78 8.60 0.17 -7.34
C ALA A 78 8.08 0.41 -5.91
N VAL A 79 8.73 1.27 -5.13
CA VAL A 79 8.23 1.70 -3.81
C VAL A 79 7.08 2.70 -3.95
N PHE A 80 7.03 3.45 -5.05
CA PHE A 80 6.03 4.50 -5.29
C PHE A 80 4.73 3.99 -5.94
N VAL A 81 4.85 3.03 -6.86
CA VAL A 81 3.74 2.45 -7.65
C VAL A 81 3.04 1.33 -6.90
#